data_AF-A0A1D1YJD8-F1
#
_entry.id   AF-A0A1D1YJD8-F1
#
_cell.length_a   1.000
_cell.length_b   1.000
_cell.length_c   1.000
_cell.angle_alpha   90.00
_cell.angle_beta   90.00
_cell.angle_gamma   90.00
#
_symmetry.space_group_name_H-M   'P 1'
#
loop_
_entity.id
_entity.type
_entity.pdbx_description
1 polymer ?
#
loop_
_entity_poly.entity_id
_entity_poly.type
_entity_poly.pdbx_seq_one_letter_code
_entity_poly.pdbx_strand_id
1 'polypeptide(L)'
;MTLFVRWHIFTQVWGDYFIRSVAPLDMNRHACMQQRVEKLKEEVRQMFVRNALDHHLEEDLNLVDTLQRLGLAYHFEKEINEALAHIHDARLDSEDLYVVSLRFRLLRQKGYNIPSDVFIKFQDADGHFYIDTSSNVKGLLCLYDAAYASTNEDVVLEDAIPFCRH
;
A
#
# COMPACT_ATOMS: atom_id res chain seq x y z
N MET A 1 38.58 -25.20 -40.36
CA MET A 1 37.71 -24.03 -40.14
C MET A 1 36.81 -24.37 -38.96
N THR A 2 37.03 -23.74 -37.81
CA THR A 2 36.12 -23.89 -36.66
C THR A 2 35.94 -22.50 -36.08
N LEU A 3 34.72 -21.97 -36.27
CA LEU A 3 34.30 -20.64 -35.87
C LEU A 3 34.23 -20.58 -34.33
N PHE A 4 35.02 -19.70 -33.73
CA PHE A 4 34.96 -19.41 -32.31
C PHE A 4 33.78 -18.46 -32.07
N VAL A 5 32.65 -18.99 -31.59
CA VAL A 5 31.50 -18.17 -31.19
C VAL A 5 31.89 -17.45 -29.90
N ARG A 6 32.28 -16.18 -30.05
CA ARG A 6 32.60 -15.29 -28.93
C ARG A 6 31.29 -14.91 -28.22
N TRP A 7 30.93 -15.68 -27.20
CA TRP A 7 29.90 -15.29 -26.23
C TRP A 7 30.23 -13.89 -25.68
N HIS A 8 29.49 -12.89 -26.14
CA HIS A 8 29.53 -11.56 -25.55
C HIS A 8 28.72 -11.62 -24.27
N ILE A 9 29.40 -11.95 -23.17
CA ILE A 9 28.87 -11.66 -21.84
C ILE A 9 28.82 -10.13 -21.77
N PHE A 10 27.61 -9.57 -21.71
CA PHE A 10 27.41 -8.14 -21.48
C PHE A 10 28.22 -7.74 -20.23
N THR A 11 29.10 -6.76 -20.37
CA THR A 11 29.83 -6.18 -19.25
C THR A 11 28.83 -5.61 -18.25
N GLN A 12 28.89 -6.03 -16.98
CA GLN A 12 27.96 -5.53 -15.98
C GLN A 12 28.08 -4.00 -15.85
N VAL A 13 26.94 -3.31 -15.90
CA VAL A 13 26.87 -1.83 -15.85
C VAL A 13 27.61 -1.26 -14.64
N TRP A 14 27.68 -2.03 -13.55
CA TRP A 14 28.23 -1.60 -12.27
C TRP A 14 29.73 -1.87 -12.09
N GLY A 15 30.38 -2.64 -12.98
CA GLY A 15 31.76 -3.06 -12.80
C GLY A 15 32.05 -3.51 -11.36
N ASP A 16 33.12 -3.03 -10.76
CA ASP A 16 33.41 -3.22 -9.33
C ASP A 16 33.11 -1.98 -8.49
N TYR A 17 32.24 -1.09 -8.97
CA TYR A 17 31.88 0.17 -8.30
C TYR A 17 31.51 -0.08 -6.84
N PHE A 18 30.50 -0.92 -6.55
CA PHE A 18 30.07 -1.21 -5.18
C PHE A 18 31.10 -1.96 -4.33
N ILE A 19 32.09 -2.62 -4.96
CA ILE A 19 33.19 -3.28 -4.25
C ILE A 19 34.23 -2.25 -3.81
N ARG A 20 34.45 -1.21 -4.63
CA ARG A 20 35.47 -0.17 -4.40
C ARG A 20 34.93 1.09 -3.74
N SER A 21 33.64 1.39 -3.90
CA SER A 21 32.99 2.61 -3.42
C SER A 21 32.49 2.43 -2.00
N VAL A 22 33.39 2.43 -1.03
CA VAL A 22 33.02 2.71 0.37
C VAL A 22 33.55 4.09 0.68
N ALA A 23 32.70 5.10 0.55
CA ALA A 23 33.04 6.44 1.02
C ALA A 23 33.20 6.40 2.56
N PRO A 24 34.19 7.10 3.13
CA PRO A 24 34.31 7.21 4.58
C PRO A 24 33.02 7.78 5.17
N LEU A 25 32.46 7.10 6.17
CA LEU A 25 31.29 7.58 6.90
C LEU A 25 31.67 8.87 7.66
N ASP A 26 31.00 9.97 7.35
CA ASP A 26 31.02 11.16 8.21
C ASP A 26 30.20 10.86 9.47
N MET A 27 30.91 10.46 10.54
CA MET A 27 30.30 10.03 11.80
C MET A 27 29.41 11.10 12.43
N ASN A 28 29.76 12.39 12.29
CA ASN A 28 28.97 13.48 12.85
C ASN A 28 27.66 13.68 12.08
N ARG A 29 27.73 13.68 10.75
CA ARG A 29 26.52 13.74 9.90
C ARG A 29 25.63 12.52 10.10
N HIS A 30 26.24 11.33 10.23
CA HIS A 30 25.52 10.09 10.51
C HIS A 30 24.77 10.15 11.85
N ALA A 31 25.44 10.57 12.93
CA ALA A 31 24.80 10.70 14.24
C ALA A 31 23.63 11.70 14.24
N CYS A 32 23.80 12.86 13.59
CA CYS A 32 22.72 13.85 13.45
C CYS A 32 21.53 13.29 12.65
N MET A 33 21.78 12.56 11.56
CA MET A 33 20.73 11.91 10.79
C MET A 33 20.01 10.82 11.60
N GLN A 34 20.74 10.01 12.37
CA GLN A 34 20.14 9.00 13.26
C GLN A 34 19.21 9.64 14.30
N GLN A 35 19.64 10.72 14.95
CA GLN A 35 18.80 11.43 15.92
C GLN A 35 17.52 11.97 15.27
N ARG A 36 17.63 12.51 14.05
CA ARG A 36 16.46 12.98 13.29
C ARG A 36 15.52 11.83 12.92
N VAL A 37 16.05 10.67 12.52
CA VAL A 37 15.25 9.47 12.22
C VAL A 37 14.46 9.02 13.44
N GLU A 38 15.10 8.93 14.62
CA GLU A 38 14.39 8.52 15.84
C GLU A 38 13.31 9.53 16.26
N LYS A 39 13.58 10.83 16.10
CA LYS A 39 12.56 11.86 16.33
C LYS A 39 11.36 11.70 15.40
N LEU A 40 11.61 11.53 14.10
CA LEU A 40 10.54 11.38 13.10
C LEU A 40 9.74 10.09 13.29
N LYS A 41 10.39 8.99 13.68
CA LYS A 41 9.68 7.76 14.05
C LYS A 41 8.71 8.01 15.19
N GLU A 42 9.14 8.74 16.22
CA GLU A 42 8.27 9.04 17.35
C GLU A 42 7.10 9.95 16.97
N GLU A 43 7.33 10.95 16.10
CA GLU A 43 6.25 11.78 15.55
C GLU A 43 5.20 10.93 14.81
N VAL A 44 5.61 9.94 14.01
CA VAL A 44 4.69 9.01 13.33
C VAL A 44 3.93 8.13 14.33
N ARG A 45 4.58 7.62 15.39
CA ARG A 45 3.88 6.86 16.44
C ARG A 45 2.80 7.69 17.12
N GLN A 46 3.09 8.97 17.37
CA GLN A 46 2.11 9.89 17.96
C GLN A 46 0.93 10.14 17.02
N MET A 47 1.11 10.07 15.70
CA MET A 47 -0.02 10.15 14.76
C MET A 47 -0.99 8.98 14.95
N PHE A 48 -0.49 7.74 15.07
CA PHE A 48 -1.35 6.58 15.39
C PHE A 48 -2.09 6.74 16.72
N VAL A 49 -1.39 7.19 17.77
CA VAL A 49 -2.01 7.42 19.08
C VAL A 49 -3.14 8.46 19.00
N ARG A 50 -2.92 9.56 18.27
CA ARG A 50 -3.92 10.61 18.07
C ARG A 50 -5.14 10.09 17.31
N ASN A 51 -4.91 9.39 16.20
CA ASN A 51 -6.00 8.85 15.39
C ASN A 51 -6.86 7.85 16.17
N ALA A 52 -6.23 7.02 16.99
CA ALA A 52 -6.93 6.06 17.85
C ALA A 52 -7.81 6.74 18.91
N LEU A 53 -7.37 7.87 19.48
CA LEU A 53 -8.14 8.64 20.47
C LEU A 53 -9.35 9.36 19.85
N ASP A 54 -9.18 9.89 18.63
CA ASP A 54 -10.19 10.68 17.94
C ASP A 54 -11.11 9.82 17.04
N HIS A 55 -10.90 8.50 17.00
CA HIS A 55 -11.61 7.54 16.13
C HIS A 55 -11.53 7.87 14.63
N HIS A 56 -10.38 8.41 14.21
CA HIS A 56 -10.04 8.84 12.85
C HIS A 56 -9.57 7.66 11.97
N LEU A 57 -10.51 6.76 11.66
CA LEU A 57 -10.24 5.52 10.93
C LEU A 57 -9.73 5.74 9.50
N GLU A 58 -10.20 6.80 8.83
CA GLU A 58 -9.75 7.12 7.48
C GLU A 58 -8.30 7.61 7.48
N GLU A 59 -7.93 8.43 8.47
CA GLU A 59 -6.57 8.91 8.66
C GLU A 59 -5.60 7.75 8.93
N ASP A 60 -6.02 6.74 9.71
CA ASP A 60 -5.23 5.52 9.91
C ASP A 60 -5.05 4.72 8.62
N LEU A 61 -6.11 4.54 7.81
CA LEU A 61 -6.02 3.90 6.50
C LEU A 61 -4.99 4.60 5.60
N ASN A 62 -5.07 5.93 5.52
CA ASN A 62 -4.14 6.76 4.73
C ASN A 62 -2.70 6.68 5.26
N LEU A 63 -2.52 6.72 6.58
CA LEU A 63 -1.20 6.66 7.21
C LEU A 63 -0.54 5.29 6.97
N VAL A 64 -1.29 4.20 7.17
CA VAL A 64 -0.82 2.84 6.89
C VAL A 64 -0.41 2.69 5.43
N ASP A 65 -1.25 3.12 4.49
CA ASP A 65 -0.95 3.05 3.06
C ASP A 65 0.31 3.84 2.69
N THR A 66 0.43 5.06 3.22
CA THR A 66 1.58 5.92 2.99
C THR A 66 2.87 5.27 3.49
N LEU A 67 2.86 4.70 4.70
CA LEU A 67 4.03 4.02 5.27
C LEU A 67 4.43 2.77 4.48
N GLN A 68 3.47 2.00 3.99
CA GLN A 68 3.74 0.84 3.14
C GLN A 68 4.33 1.25 1.80
N ARG A 69 3.75 2.25 1.12
CA ARG A 69 4.23 2.75 -0.18
C ARG A 69 5.61 3.41 -0.11
N LEU A 70 5.94 4.03 1.03
CA LEU A 70 7.28 4.58 1.29
C LEU A 70 8.32 3.51 1.68
N GLY A 71 7.91 2.26 1.88
CA GLY A 71 8.79 1.19 2.36
C GLY A 71 9.24 1.37 3.81
N LEU A 72 8.46 2.10 4.62
CA LEU A 72 8.77 2.41 6.03
C LEU A 72 7.95 1.59 7.03
N ALA A 73 6.97 0.80 6.55
CA ALA A 73 6.06 0.03 7.40
C ALA A 73 6.77 -0.89 8.42
N TYR A 74 7.96 -1.41 8.09
CA TYR A 74 8.74 -2.28 8.97
C TYR A 74 9.18 -1.62 10.29
N HIS A 75 9.18 -0.29 10.37
CA HIS A 75 9.46 0.43 11.62
C HIS A 75 8.25 0.53 12.56
N PHE A 76 7.04 0.22 12.06
CA PHE A 76 5.77 0.49 12.73
C PHE A 76 4.83 -0.73 12.68
N GLU A 77 5.38 -1.94 12.62
CA GLU A 77 4.58 -3.16 12.45
C GLU A 77 3.53 -3.33 13.55
N LYS A 78 3.89 -3.01 14.80
CA LYS A 78 2.99 -3.08 15.94
C LYS A 78 1.82 -2.10 15.78
N GLU A 79 2.14 -0.83 15.54
CA GLU A 79 1.16 0.26 15.40
C GLU A 79 0.22 0.01 14.20
N ILE A 80 0.77 -0.45 13.07
CA ILE A 80 -0.02 -0.81 11.89
C ILE A 80 -0.96 -1.98 12.19
N ASN A 81 -0.49 -3.01 12.89
CA ASN A 81 -1.32 -4.17 13.21
C ASN A 81 -2.46 -3.79 14.19
N GLU A 82 -2.17 -2.95 15.19
CA GLU A 82 -3.18 -2.42 16.11
C GLU A 82 -4.21 -1.56 15.39
N ALA A 83 -3.78 -0.66 14.51
CA ALA A 83 -4.67 0.18 13.69
C ALA A 83 -5.57 -0.66 12.77
N LEU A 84 -5.01 -1.66 12.08
CA LEU A 84 -5.78 -2.51 11.17
C LEU A 84 -6.74 -3.44 11.91
N ALA A 85 -6.41 -3.90 13.12
CA ALA A 85 -7.35 -4.63 13.97
C ALA A 85 -8.55 -3.74 14.35
N HIS A 86 -8.29 -2.49 14.75
CA HIS A 86 -9.35 -1.54 15.07
C HIS A 86 -10.22 -1.20 13.83
N ILE A 87 -9.62 -1.01 12.66
CA ILE A 87 -10.33 -0.79 11.38
C ILE A 87 -11.16 -2.00 10.95
N HIS A 88 -10.69 -3.21 11.24
CA HIS A 88 -11.42 -4.45 10.98
C HIS A 88 -12.70 -4.51 11.82
N ASP A 89 -12.57 -4.28 13.13
CA ASP A 89 -13.67 -4.39 14.09
C ASP A 89 -14.65 -3.22 13.99
N ALA A 90 -14.21 -2.07 13.47
CA ALA A 90 -15.05 -0.93 13.22
C ALA A 90 -16.06 -1.20 12.10
N ARG A 91 -17.33 -0.82 12.35
CA ARG A 91 -18.37 -0.77 11.31
C ARG A 91 -18.15 0.45 10.42
N LEU A 92 -17.29 0.31 9.42
CA LEU A 92 -17.05 1.32 8.40
C LEU A 92 -18.05 1.15 7.25
N ASP A 93 -19.18 1.85 7.35
CA ASP A 93 -20.17 1.97 6.28
C ASP A 93 -19.96 3.31 5.56
N SER A 94 -18.93 3.37 4.72
CA SER A 94 -18.58 4.56 3.94
C SER A 94 -19.13 4.44 2.52
N GLU A 95 -19.74 5.50 2.01
CA GLU A 95 -20.16 5.62 0.61
C GLU A 95 -19.01 6.05 -0.31
N ASP A 96 -17.82 6.28 0.22
CA ASP A 96 -16.65 6.62 -0.57
C ASP A 96 -15.91 5.36 -1.05
N LEU A 97 -15.91 5.17 -2.38
CA LEU A 97 -15.17 4.11 -3.05
C LEU A 97 -13.70 4.05 -2.61
N TYR A 98 -13.06 5.21 -2.43
CA TYR A 98 -11.67 5.30 -1.99
C TYR A 98 -11.48 4.60 -0.64
N VAL A 99 -12.30 4.97 0.35
CA VAL A 99 -12.23 4.43 1.71
C VAL A 99 -12.54 2.94 1.73
N VAL A 100 -13.60 2.52 1.03
CA VAL A 100 -14.00 1.10 0.98
C VAL A 100 -12.92 0.26 0.31
N SER A 101 -12.40 0.71 -0.83
CA SER A 101 -11.36 -0.03 -1.58
C SER A 101 -10.06 -0.10 -0.80
N LEU A 102 -9.63 1.01 -0.19
CA LEU A 102 -8.41 1.06 0.59
C LEU A 102 -8.49 0.16 1.82
N ARG A 103 -9.61 0.21 2.56
CA ARG A 103 -9.87 -0.70 3.67
C ARG A 103 -9.81 -2.14 3.23
N PHE A 104 -10.49 -2.48 2.13
CA PHE A 104 -10.53 -3.85 1.63
C PHE A 104 -9.13 -4.38 1.35
N ARG A 105 -8.35 -3.63 0.57
CA ARG A 105 -6.99 -4.01 0.20
C ARG A 105 -6.08 -4.19 1.41
N LEU A 106 -6.04 -3.22 2.33
CA LEU A 106 -5.12 -3.26 3.47
C LEU A 106 -5.43 -4.42 4.42
N LEU A 107 -6.71 -4.71 4.66
CA LEU A 107 -7.13 -5.83 5.50
C LEU A 107 -6.82 -7.19 4.83
N ARG A 108 -7.15 -7.37 3.55
CA ARG A 108 -6.81 -8.58 2.79
C ARG A 108 -5.31 -8.82 2.73
N GLN A 109 -4.50 -7.77 2.52
CA GLN A 109 -3.03 -7.85 2.52
C GLN A 109 -2.46 -8.28 3.88
N LYS A 110 -3.15 -8.00 4.99
CA LYS A 110 -2.79 -8.50 6.32
C LYS A 110 -3.35 -9.88 6.66
N GLY A 111 -4.15 -10.48 5.77
CA GLY A 111 -4.72 -11.81 5.95
C GLY A 111 -6.08 -11.82 6.63
N TYR A 112 -6.73 -10.67 6.81
CA TYR A 112 -8.13 -10.65 7.24
C TYR A 112 -9.04 -11.11 6.10
N ASN A 113 -9.95 -12.04 6.40
CA ASN A 113 -10.96 -12.49 5.45
C ASN A 113 -12.23 -11.63 5.58
N ILE A 114 -12.28 -10.56 4.81
CA ILE A 114 -13.43 -9.64 4.76
C ILE A 114 -14.22 -9.83 3.47
N PRO A 115 -15.56 -9.75 3.51
CA PRO A 115 -16.39 -9.99 2.34
C PRO A 115 -16.23 -8.87 1.29
N SER A 116 -16.19 -9.24 0.01
CA SER A 116 -16.24 -8.30 -1.12
C SER A 116 -17.62 -7.64 -1.31
N ASP A 117 -18.66 -8.11 -0.61
CA ASP A 117 -20.02 -7.60 -0.73
C ASP A 117 -20.14 -6.09 -0.42
N VAL A 118 -19.16 -5.52 0.29
CA VAL A 118 -19.03 -4.07 0.50
C VAL A 118 -18.97 -3.28 -0.81
N PHE A 119 -18.63 -3.92 -1.94
CA PHE A 119 -18.57 -3.30 -3.26
C PHE A 119 -19.89 -3.33 -4.04
N ILE A 120 -20.89 -4.13 -3.62
CA ILE A 120 -22.18 -4.27 -4.32
C ILE A 120 -22.89 -2.92 -4.47
N LYS A 121 -22.74 -2.02 -3.49
CA LYS A 121 -23.32 -0.67 -3.56
C LYS A 121 -22.75 0.23 -4.64
N PHE A 122 -21.61 -0.15 -5.23
CA PHE A 122 -21.01 0.54 -6.37
C PHE A 122 -21.34 -0.14 -7.71
N GLN A 123 -22.23 -1.14 -7.69
CA GLN A 123 -22.70 -1.87 -8.87
C GLN A 123 -24.16 -1.60 -9.18
N ASP A 124 -24.49 -1.62 -10.48
CA ASP A 124 -25.85 -1.51 -10.97
C ASP A 124 -26.62 -2.84 -10.80
N ALA A 125 -27.88 -2.86 -11.25
CA ALA A 125 -28.73 -4.05 -11.14
C ALA A 125 -28.21 -5.26 -11.95
N ASP A 126 -27.35 -5.01 -12.95
CA ASP A 126 -26.73 -6.05 -13.79
C ASP A 126 -25.37 -6.51 -13.21
N GLY A 127 -24.92 -5.92 -12.10
CA GLY A 127 -23.66 -6.25 -11.42
C GLY A 127 -22.44 -5.47 -11.92
N HIS A 128 -22.61 -4.48 -12.81
CA HIS A 128 -21.50 -3.71 -13.35
C HIS A 128 -21.24 -2.46 -12.51
N PHE A 129 -19.96 -2.09 -12.37
CA PHE A 129 -19.59 -0.87 -11.65
C PHE A 129 -20.14 0.39 -12.35
N TYR A 130 -20.84 1.24 -11.60
CA TYR A 130 -21.48 2.47 -12.10
C TYR A 130 -20.93 3.71 -11.35
N ILE A 131 -19.66 4.02 -11.56
CA ILE A 131 -19.00 5.13 -10.86
C ILE A 131 -18.57 6.17 -11.88
N ASP A 132 -18.79 7.46 -11.58
CA ASP A 132 -18.25 8.53 -12.41
C ASP A 132 -16.72 8.52 -12.38
N THR A 133 -16.14 8.05 -13.49
CA THR A 133 -14.70 7.85 -13.61
C THR A 133 -13.94 9.18 -13.70
N SER A 134 -14.61 10.24 -14.15
CA SER A 134 -13.99 11.55 -14.35
C SER A 134 -13.76 12.32 -13.04
N SER A 135 -14.59 12.06 -12.02
CA SER A 135 -14.51 12.73 -10.72
C SER A 135 -13.85 11.91 -9.62
N ASN A 136 -13.71 10.57 -9.79
CA ASN A 136 -13.22 9.68 -8.72
C ASN A 136 -11.96 8.87 -9.08
N VAL A 137 -10.94 9.53 -9.63
CA VAL A 137 -9.67 8.89 -10.02
C VAL A 137 -8.98 8.17 -8.86
N LYS A 138 -9.01 8.75 -7.65
CA LYS A 138 -8.37 8.16 -6.46
C LYS A 138 -9.09 6.87 -6.02
N GLY A 139 -10.42 6.88 -6.06
CA GLY A 139 -11.23 5.70 -5.78
C GLY A 139 -11.00 4.59 -6.81
N LEU A 140 -10.95 4.93 -8.10
CA LEU A 140 -10.67 3.96 -9.17
C LEU A 140 -9.30 3.28 -9.01
N LEU A 141 -8.26 4.05 -8.71
CA LEU A 141 -6.94 3.47 -8.47
C LEU A 141 -6.95 2.51 -7.27
N CYS A 142 -7.67 2.87 -6.20
CA CYS A 142 -7.77 1.98 -5.04
C CYS A 142 -8.64 0.76 -5.31
N LEU A 143 -9.70 0.87 -6.12
CA LEU A 143 -10.51 -0.26 -6.56
C LEU A 143 -9.67 -1.22 -7.41
N TYR A 144 -8.88 -0.69 -8.33
CA TYR A 144 -7.91 -1.46 -9.11
C TYR A 144 -6.94 -2.21 -8.20
N ASP A 145 -6.29 -1.52 -7.26
CA ASP A 145 -5.36 -2.13 -6.31
C ASP A 145 -6.06 -3.18 -5.41
N ALA A 146 -7.32 -2.94 -5.02
CA ALA A 146 -8.12 -3.85 -4.20
C ALA A 146 -8.51 -5.13 -4.97
N ALA A 147 -8.80 -5.01 -6.26
CA ALA A 147 -9.10 -6.16 -7.12
C ALA A 147 -7.91 -7.12 -7.25
N TYR A 148 -6.66 -6.66 -7.14
CA TYR A 148 -5.50 -7.56 -7.07
C TYR A 148 -5.33 -8.26 -5.71
N ALA A 149 -5.99 -7.77 -4.67
CA ALA A 149 -6.01 -8.40 -3.36
C ALA A 149 -7.20 -9.36 -3.18
N SER A 150 -8.02 -9.54 -4.22
CA SER A 150 -9.17 -10.43 -4.21
C SER A 150 -8.77 -11.89 -4.35
N THR A 151 -9.72 -12.76 -4.06
CA THR A 151 -9.63 -14.22 -4.21
C THR A 151 -10.70 -14.70 -5.19
N ASN A 152 -10.66 -15.98 -5.57
CA ASN A 152 -11.67 -16.57 -6.47
C ASN A 152 -13.09 -16.56 -5.88
N GLU A 153 -13.25 -16.29 -4.57
CA GLU A 153 -14.55 -16.19 -3.91
C GLU A 153 -15.16 -14.78 -4.05
N ASP A 154 -14.35 -13.77 -4.39
CA ASP A 154 -14.75 -12.37 -4.48
C ASP A 154 -15.30 -12.02 -5.88
N VAL A 155 -16.34 -12.73 -6.32
CA VAL A 155 -16.96 -12.58 -7.66
C VAL A 155 -17.42 -11.15 -7.96
N VAL A 156 -17.77 -10.37 -6.93
CA VAL A 156 -18.13 -8.94 -7.04
C VAL A 156 -16.99 -8.11 -7.64
N LEU A 157 -15.74 -8.53 -7.49
CA LEU A 157 -14.56 -7.81 -7.99
C LEU A 157 -14.08 -8.29 -9.37
N GLU A 158 -14.75 -9.26 -10.00
CA GLU A 158 -14.33 -9.83 -11.30
C GLU A 158 -14.20 -8.75 -12.39
N ASP A 159 -15.16 -7.84 -12.46
CA ASP A 159 -15.21 -6.77 -13.46
C ASP A 159 -14.46 -5.49 -13.05
N ALA A 160 -13.89 -5.43 -11.84
CA ALA A 160 -13.24 -4.23 -11.33
C ALA A 160 -12.00 -3.83 -12.14
N ILE A 161 -11.15 -4.80 -12.51
CA ILE A 161 -9.93 -4.52 -13.29
C ILE A 161 -10.26 -4.04 -14.72
N PRO A 162 -11.15 -4.71 -15.49
CA PRO A 162 -11.62 -4.19 -16.77
C PRO A 162 -12.22 -2.79 -16.64
N PHE A 163 -13.08 -2.55 -15.65
CA PHE A 163 -13.74 -1.26 -15.42
C PHE A 163 -12.73 -0.12 -15.21
N CYS A 164 -11.76 -0.29 -14.31
CA CYS A 164 -10.77 0.76 -14.00
C CYS A 164 -9.78 1.08 -15.14
N ARG A 165 -9.74 0.27 -16.21
CA ARG A 165 -8.83 0.46 -17.36
C ARG A 165 -9.46 1.23 -18.53
N HIS A 166 -10.78 1.40 -18.53
CA HIS A 166 -11.51 2.14 -19.57
C HIS A 166 -11.56 3.63 -19.25
#